data_AF-A0A4R6SGL7-F1
#
_entry.id   AF-A0A4R6SGL7-F1
#
_cell.length_a   1.000
_cell.length_b   1.000
_cell.length_c   1.000
_cell.angle_alpha   90.00
_cell.angle_beta   90.00
_cell.angle_gamma   90.00
#
_symmetry.space_group_name_H-M   'P 1'
#
loop_
_entity.id
_entity.type
_entity.pdbx_description
1 polymer ?
#
loop_
_entity_poly.entity_id
_entity_poly.type
_entity_poly.pdbx_seq_one_letter_code
_entity_poly.pdbx_strand_id
1 'polypeptide(L)'
;MRNNNSFFDCLNFKFIVLTAVVFLFLTAASAAAFEVVSIPVEKTGKDVYQIEAEIPILMELNRKNIQEKYNDLFRDNIMTFVEYTINMARQSQQNFAEAEFPRREFVAKVDFEIKNSKQILSIKFAYNQYTGGAHGNPYSLTYNIDLAAGDDLKLIDFLELQNMNLNEIEEFIRAEIKKLLCKNSSFFMSLIGPAFNWTRFK
;
A
#
# COMPACT_ATOMS: atom_id res chain seq x y z
N MET A 1 -22.00 -74.83 -17.09
CA MET A 1 -22.60 -74.07 -15.99
C MET A 1 -21.72 -72.84 -15.74
N ARG A 2 -22.32 -71.66 -15.86
CA ARG A 2 -21.68 -70.33 -15.85
C ARG A 2 -21.58 -69.89 -14.39
N ASN A 3 -20.38 -69.77 -13.83
CA ASN A 3 -20.20 -69.32 -12.45
C ASN A 3 -19.78 -67.85 -12.45
N ASN A 4 -20.64 -67.00 -11.90
CA ASN A 4 -20.52 -65.54 -11.95
C ASN A 4 -19.61 -65.04 -10.83
N ASN A 5 -18.43 -64.52 -11.17
CA ASN A 5 -17.53 -63.83 -10.25
C ASN A 5 -18.03 -62.40 -9.92
N SER A 6 -19.26 -62.26 -9.43
CA SER A 6 -19.87 -60.94 -9.16
C SER A 6 -19.46 -60.31 -7.83
N PHE A 7 -18.61 -60.96 -7.03
CA PHE A 7 -18.28 -60.50 -5.67
C PHE A 7 -17.10 -59.52 -5.63
N PHE A 8 -16.11 -59.68 -6.52
CA PHE A 8 -14.89 -58.85 -6.51
C PHE A 8 -15.05 -57.50 -7.22
N ASP A 9 -16.05 -57.35 -8.10
CA ASP A 9 -16.31 -56.08 -8.80
C ASP A 9 -16.95 -55.02 -7.89
N CYS A 10 -17.67 -55.43 -6.84
CA CYS A 10 -18.39 -54.51 -5.96
C CYS A 10 -17.49 -53.91 -4.85
N LEU A 11 -16.48 -54.65 -4.39
CA LEU A 11 -15.54 -54.18 -3.36
C LEU A 11 -14.60 -53.08 -3.87
N ASN A 12 -14.10 -53.23 -5.10
CA ASN A 12 -13.23 -52.23 -5.73
C ASN A 12 -13.99 -50.94 -6.06
N PHE A 13 -15.25 -51.01 -6.48
CA PHE A 13 -16.05 -49.82 -6.78
C PHE A 13 -16.30 -48.96 -5.53
N LYS A 14 -16.59 -49.58 -4.38
CA LYS A 14 -16.76 -48.83 -3.11
C LYS A 14 -15.47 -48.17 -2.63
N PHE A 15 -14.32 -48.84 -2.78
CA PHE A 15 -13.01 -48.27 -2.41
C PHE A 15 -12.59 -47.13 -3.34
N ILE A 16 -12.83 -47.25 -4.65
CA ILE A 16 -12.56 -46.21 -5.65
C ILE A 16 -13.46 -44.99 -5.44
N VAL A 17 -14.74 -45.19 -5.09
CA VAL A 17 -15.65 -44.09 -4.75
C VAL A 17 -15.23 -43.42 -3.44
N LEU A 18 -14.79 -44.18 -2.43
CA LEU A 18 -14.34 -43.62 -1.15
C LEU A 18 -13.06 -42.78 -1.30
N THR A 19 -12.08 -43.22 -2.09
CA THR A 19 -10.85 -42.44 -2.35
C THR A 19 -11.11 -41.24 -3.24
N ALA A 20 -12.01 -41.33 -4.24
CA ALA A 20 -12.41 -40.19 -5.06
C ALA A 20 -13.16 -39.12 -4.25
N VAL A 21 -14.01 -39.51 -3.29
CA VAL A 21 -14.70 -38.56 -2.40
C VAL A 21 -13.72 -37.90 -1.41
N VAL A 22 -12.75 -38.64 -0.87
CA VAL A 22 -11.69 -38.05 -0.02
C VAL A 22 -10.78 -37.09 -0.80
N PHE A 23 -10.52 -37.36 -2.09
CA PHE A 23 -9.78 -36.44 -2.95
C PHE A 23 -10.62 -35.21 -3.38
N LEU A 24 -11.94 -35.35 -3.53
CA LEU A 24 -12.85 -34.24 -3.84
C LEU A 24 -13.01 -33.26 -2.66
N PHE A 25 -12.79 -33.70 -1.42
CA PHE A 25 -12.81 -32.83 -0.24
C PHE A 25 -11.46 -32.13 0.04
N LEU A 26 -10.40 -32.38 -0.74
CA LEU A 26 -9.09 -31.76 -0.53
C LEU A 26 -8.88 -30.43 -1.29
N THR A 27 -9.84 -29.99 -2.10
CA THR A 27 -9.71 -28.74 -2.86
C THR A 27 -10.86 -27.78 -2.58
N ALA A 28 -11.05 -27.45 -1.31
CA ALA A 28 -11.61 -26.16 -0.94
C ALA A 28 -10.62 -25.49 0.01
N ALA A 29 -9.45 -25.12 -0.52
CA ALA A 29 -8.72 -24.00 0.04
C ALA A 29 -9.66 -22.81 -0.11
N SER A 30 -10.49 -22.57 0.92
CA SER A 30 -11.16 -21.29 1.11
C SER A 30 -10.05 -20.26 0.96
N ALA A 31 -10.09 -19.47 -0.11
CA ALA A 31 -9.27 -18.28 -0.18
C ALA A 31 -9.65 -17.49 1.07
N ALA A 32 -8.78 -17.52 2.07
CA ALA A 32 -9.02 -16.87 3.34
C ALA A 32 -9.25 -15.39 3.03
N ALA A 33 -10.51 -14.98 3.08
CA ALA A 33 -10.88 -13.59 2.98
C ALA A 33 -10.47 -12.98 4.32
N PHE A 34 -9.33 -12.30 4.35
CA PHE A 34 -8.98 -11.44 5.48
C PHE A 34 -9.65 -10.09 5.25
N GLU A 35 -9.92 -9.38 6.34
CA GLU A 35 -10.48 -8.02 6.29
C GLU A 35 -9.39 -7.01 6.65
N VAL A 36 -9.49 -5.81 6.08
CA VAL A 36 -8.70 -4.65 6.52
C VAL A 36 -9.67 -3.61 7.06
N VAL A 37 -9.55 -3.31 8.35
CA VAL A 37 -10.31 -2.24 9.01
C VAL A 37 -9.38 -1.07 9.33
N SER A 38 -9.92 0.15 9.39
CA SER A 38 -9.16 1.34 9.81
C SER A 38 -9.47 1.69 11.26
N ILE A 39 -8.42 2.05 12.02
CA ILE A 39 -8.54 2.69 13.32
C ILE A 39 -8.13 4.15 13.17
N PRO A 40 -9.02 5.12 13.44
CA PRO A 40 -8.67 6.54 13.37
C PRO A 40 -7.83 6.95 14.58
N VAL A 41 -6.89 7.86 14.35
CA VAL A 41 -6.08 8.53 15.36
C VAL A 41 -6.23 10.03 15.16
N GLU A 42 -6.96 10.66 16.08
CA GLU A 42 -7.16 12.10 16.11
C GLU A 42 -6.49 12.68 17.36
N LYS A 43 -5.62 13.69 17.17
CA LYS A 43 -4.98 14.41 18.28
C LYS A 43 -4.92 15.90 17.97
N THR A 44 -5.42 16.71 18.90
CA THR A 44 -5.37 18.17 18.78
C THR A 44 -4.69 18.78 19.99
N GLY A 45 -3.70 19.61 19.75
CA GLY A 45 -3.12 20.53 20.72
C GLY A 45 -3.43 21.93 20.26
N LYS A 46 -4.35 22.60 20.94
CA LYS A 46 -4.84 23.93 20.55
C LYS A 46 -3.68 24.89 20.25
N ASP A 47 -3.69 25.51 19.08
CA ASP A 47 -2.67 26.46 18.60
C ASP A 47 -1.25 25.86 18.48
N VAL A 48 -1.12 24.52 18.52
CA VAL A 48 0.16 23.79 18.43
C VAL A 48 0.14 22.74 17.33
N TYR A 49 -0.81 21.82 17.31
CA TYR A 49 -0.89 20.75 16.31
C TYR A 49 -2.31 20.22 16.07
N GLN A 50 -2.56 19.73 14.85
CA GLN A 50 -3.73 18.96 14.45
C GLN A 50 -3.29 17.67 13.74
N ILE A 51 -3.71 16.51 14.23
CA ILE A 51 -3.32 15.20 13.70
C ILE A 51 -4.58 14.43 13.34
N GLU A 52 -4.60 13.87 12.14
CA GLU A 52 -5.61 12.94 11.63
C GLU A 52 -4.88 11.79 10.93
N ALA A 53 -5.00 10.56 11.42
CA ALA A 53 -4.34 9.41 10.80
C ALA A 53 -5.22 8.17 10.84
N GLU A 54 -5.12 7.32 9.82
CA GLU A 54 -5.79 6.04 9.75
C GLU A 54 -4.79 4.89 9.82
N ILE A 55 -4.92 4.03 10.82
CA ILE A 55 -4.10 2.83 10.97
C ILE A 55 -4.85 1.62 10.40
N PRO A 56 -4.34 0.97 9.34
CA PRO A 56 -4.93 -0.26 8.83
C PRO A 56 -4.61 -1.43 9.77
N ILE A 57 -5.64 -2.23 10.05
CA ILE A 57 -5.54 -3.45 10.85
C ILE A 57 -6.03 -4.61 10.00
N LEU A 58 -5.12 -5.56 9.77
CA LEU A 58 -5.42 -6.85 9.18
C LEU A 58 -6.16 -7.71 10.21
N MET A 59 -7.33 -8.21 9.85
CA MET A 59 -8.14 -9.12 10.65
C MET A 59 -8.31 -10.47 9.95
N GLU A 60 -8.56 -11.52 10.74
CA GLU A 60 -8.94 -12.84 10.24
C GLU A 60 -7.92 -13.52 9.30
N LEU A 61 -6.69 -13.02 9.23
CA LEU A 61 -5.64 -13.70 8.49
C LEU A 61 -5.33 -15.04 9.15
N ASN A 62 -5.30 -16.13 8.37
CA ASN A 62 -5.01 -17.48 8.88
C ASN A 62 -3.64 -17.54 9.58
N ARG A 63 -2.66 -16.79 9.08
CA ARG A 63 -1.29 -16.71 9.61
C ARG A 63 -1.18 -15.56 10.60
N LYS A 64 -1.52 -15.82 11.87
CA LYS A 64 -1.56 -14.78 12.92
C LYS A 64 -0.24 -14.07 13.16
N ASN A 65 0.89 -14.76 13.06
CA ASN A 65 2.21 -14.15 13.18
C ASN A 65 2.49 -13.10 12.08
N ILE A 66 2.04 -13.36 10.84
CA ILE A 66 2.15 -12.42 9.72
C ILE A 66 1.22 -11.23 9.96
N GLN A 67 -0.01 -11.50 10.43
CA GLN A 67 -1.00 -10.48 10.77
C GLN A 67 -0.44 -9.50 11.82
N GLU A 68 0.10 -10.03 12.92
CA GLU A 68 0.70 -9.25 14.01
C GLU A 68 1.91 -8.44 13.52
N LYS A 69 2.84 -9.07 12.80
CA LYS A 69 4.02 -8.39 12.21
C LYS A 69 3.62 -7.13 11.44
N TYR A 70 2.65 -7.23 10.54
CA TYR A 70 2.28 -6.09 9.69
C TYR A 70 1.38 -5.09 10.39
N ASN A 71 0.48 -5.53 11.28
CA ASN A 71 -0.29 -4.61 12.13
C ASN A 71 0.64 -3.76 13.02
N ASP A 72 1.68 -4.39 13.59
CA ASP A 72 2.70 -3.71 14.38
C ASP A 72 3.49 -2.73 13.51
N LEU A 73 3.99 -3.19 12.35
CA LEU A 73 4.73 -2.33 11.42
C LEU A 73 3.93 -1.08 11.01
N PHE A 74 2.66 -1.24 10.63
CA PHE A 74 1.83 -0.12 10.20
C PHE A 74 1.55 0.84 11.35
N ARG A 75 1.15 0.30 12.51
CA ARG A 75 0.92 1.12 13.71
C ARG A 75 2.18 1.89 14.09
N ASP A 76 3.32 1.23 14.19
CA ASP A 76 4.53 1.82 14.74
C ASP A 76 5.09 2.90 13.79
N ASN A 77 5.03 2.70 12.48
CA ASN A 77 5.43 3.73 11.51
C ASN A 77 4.53 4.96 11.56
N ILE A 78 3.21 4.76 11.60
CA ILE A 78 2.24 5.87 11.68
C ILE A 78 2.41 6.62 13.01
N MET A 79 2.51 5.90 14.12
CA MET A 79 2.65 6.50 15.44
C MET A 79 3.99 7.24 15.60
N THR A 80 5.08 6.70 15.04
CA THR A 80 6.38 7.39 14.99
C THR A 80 6.25 8.71 14.25
N PHE A 81 5.59 8.74 13.09
CA PHE A 81 5.35 9.97 12.33
C PHE A 81 4.48 10.99 13.09
N VAL A 82 3.42 10.51 13.74
CA VAL A 82 2.54 11.33 14.59
C VAL A 82 3.32 11.96 15.74
N GLU A 83 4.05 11.15 16.49
CA GLU A 83 4.82 11.59 17.66
C GLU A 83 5.95 12.54 17.27
N TYR A 84 6.65 12.24 16.17
CA TYR A 84 7.67 13.13 15.61
C TYR A 84 7.08 14.51 15.29
N THR A 85 5.92 14.57 14.65
CA THR A 85 5.26 15.84 14.31
C THR A 85 4.86 16.62 15.57
N ILE A 86 4.27 15.95 16.55
CA ILE A 86 3.89 16.57 17.84
C ILE A 86 5.13 17.12 18.56
N ASN A 87 6.22 16.36 18.58
CA ASN A 87 7.47 16.77 19.23
C ASN A 87 8.08 17.99 18.53
N MET A 88 8.12 18.01 17.20
CA MET A 88 8.57 19.19 16.46
C MET A 88 7.69 20.42 16.73
N ALA A 89 6.36 20.24 16.78
CA ALA A 89 5.43 21.33 17.06
C ALA A 89 5.70 21.95 18.44
N ARG A 90 5.88 21.11 19.46
CA ARG A 90 6.20 21.55 20.83
C ARG A 90 7.56 22.22 20.93
N GLN A 91 8.58 21.67 20.28
CA GLN A 91 9.92 22.27 20.25
C GLN A 91 9.90 23.62 19.53
N SER A 92 9.16 23.74 18.42
CA SER A 92 8.97 25.01 17.72
C SER A 92 8.34 26.08 18.63
N GLN A 93 7.27 25.73 19.36
CA GLN A 93 6.64 26.64 20.32
C GLN A 93 7.61 27.11 21.42
N GLN A 94 8.48 26.22 21.90
CA GLN A 94 9.48 26.56 22.92
C GLN A 94 10.57 27.47 22.37
N ASN A 95 11.13 27.13 21.20
CA ASN A 95 12.24 27.86 20.58
C ASN A 95 11.85 29.28 20.16
N PHE A 96 10.58 29.51 19.85
CA PHE A 96 10.06 30.79 19.38
C PHE A 96 9.06 31.41 20.37
N ALA A 97 9.09 31.00 21.64
CA ALA A 97 8.14 31.47 22.66
C ALA A 97 8.14 33.00 22.84
N GLU A 98 9.32 33.62 22.69
CA GLU A 98 9.53 35.06 22.83
C GLU A 98 9.59 35.81 21.49
N ALA A 99 9.50 35.09 20.38
CA ALA A 99 9.57 35.69 19.05
C ALA A 99 8.18 36.14 18.60
N GLU A 100 8.08 37.34 18.02
CA GLU A 100 6.83 37.88 17.46
C GLU A 100 6.48 37.26 16.09
N PHE A 101 6.62 35.94 15.95
CA PHE A 101 6.18 35.22 14.76
C PHE A 101 4.76 34.68 14.95
N PRO A 102 3.90 34.71 13.90
CA PRO A 102 2.59 34.08 13.96
C PRO A 102 2.76 32.59 14.25
N ARG A 103 2.20 32.13 15.36
CA ARG A 103 2.18 30.71 15.68
C ARG A 103 1.31 29.98 14.68
N ARG A 104 1.88 28.94 14.08
CA ARG A 104 1.17 28.07 13.14
C ARG A 104 1.05 26.69 13.75
N GLU A 105 -0.13 26.13 13.64
CA GLU A 105 -0.37 24.74 14.00
C GLU A 105 0.36 23.82 13.03
N PHE A 106 1.03 22.81 13.57
CA PHE A 106 1.63 21.76 12.78
C PHE A 106 0.54 20.75 12.43
N VAL A 107 0.52 20.27 11.18
CA VAL A 107 -0.48 19.30 10.73
C VAL A 107 0.21 18.00 10.35
N ALA A 108 -0.35 16.87 10.77
CA ALA A 108 -0.02 15.56 10.23
C ALA A 108 -1.27 14.87 9.74
N LYS A 109 -1.24 14.39 8.50
CA LYS A 109 -2.28 13.55 7.92
C LYS A 109 -1.70 12.24 7.41
N VAL A 110 -2.35 11.13 7.72
CA VAL A 110 -1.99 9.82 7.17
C VAL A 110 -3.25 9.08 6.73
N ASP A 111 -3.33 8.81 5.43
CA ASP A 111 -4.38 7.99 4.84
C ASP A 111 -3.76 6.75 4.19
N PHE A 112 -4.57 5.74 3.89
CA PHE A 112 -4.13 4.59 3.12
C PHE A 112 -5.13 4.14 2.06
N GLU A 113 -4.63 3.45 1.04
CA GLU A 113 -5.44 2.86 -0.02
C GLU A 113 -5.00 1.42 -0.28
N ILE A 114 -5.95 0.49 -0.30
CA ILE A 114 -5.72 -0.91 -0.66
C ILE A 114 -5.85 -1.05 -2.18
N LYS A 115 -4.75 -1.40 -2.85
CA LYS A 115 -4.69 -1.63 -4.31
C LYS A 115 -4.97 -3.09 -4.69
N ASN A 116 -4.66 -4.02 -3.81
CA ASN A 116 -4.93 -5.45 -3.95
C ASN A 116 -5.02 -6.08 -2.55
N SER A 117 -5.93 -7.04 -2.36
CA SER A 117 -6.15 -7.74 -1.08
C SER A 117 -6.39 -9.24 -1.27
N LYS A 118 -5.88 -9.83 -2.37
CA LYS A 118 -5.96 -11.28 -2.61
C LYS A 118 -4.75 -11.98 -1.98
N GLN A 119 -3.99 -12.73 -2.77
CA GLN A 119 -2.77 -13.42 -2.33
C GLN A 119 -1.65 -12.44 -1.97
N ILE A 120 -1.64 -11.28 -2.64
CA ILE A 120 -0.72 -10.16 -2.35
C ILE A 120 -1.56 -9.01 -1.81
N LEU A 121 -1.21 -8.54 -0.62
CA LEU A 121 -1.69 -7.28 -0.09
C LEU A 121 -0.81 -6.16 -0.64
N SER A 122 -1.40 -5.26 -1.43
CA SER A 122 -0.75 -4.04 -1.89
C SER A 122 -1.44 -2.84 -1.22
N ILE A 123 -0.71 -2.14 -0.36
CA ILE A 123 -1.20 -1.00 0.41
C ILE A 123 -0.30 0.20 0.21
N LYS A 124 -0.90 1.35 -0.12
CA LYS A 124 -0.22 2.63 -0.27
C LYS A 124 -0.64 3.56 0.86
N PHE A 125 0.31 4.04 1.62
CA PHE A 125 0.15 5.09 2.61
C PHE A 125 0.46 6.46 2.00
N ALA A 126 -0.35 7.47 2.33
CA ALA A 126 -0.14 8.86 1.97
C ALA A 126 0.11 9.67 3.25
N TYR A 127 1.35 10.08 3.46
CA TYR A 127 1.75 10.92 4.59
C TYR A 127 1.81 12.36 4.13
N ASN A 128 1.26 13.29 4.91
CA ASN A 128 1.38 14.71 4.67
C ASN A 128 1.69 15.44 5.97
N GLN A 129 2.75 16.25 5.98
CA GLN A 129 3.18 17.00 7.14
C GLN A 129 3.26 18.50 6.83
N TYR A 130 2.70 19.33 7.69
CA TYR A 130 2.87 20.77 7.66
C TYR A 130 3.55 21.25 8.93
N THR A 131 4.63 22.02 8.78
CA THR A 131 5.47 22.50 9.89
C THR A 131 5.61 24.03 9.93
N GLY A 132 4.66 24.75 9.30
CA GLY A 132 4.62 26.23 9.34
C GLY A 132 5.12 26.95 8.09
N GLY A 133 5.53 26.24 7.02
CA GLY A 133 5.95 26.82 5.75
C GLY A 133 4.81 27.32 4.84
N ALA A 134 5.07 27.41 3.53
CA ALA A 134 4.06 27.80 2.54
C ALA A 134 3.11 26.65 2.17
N HIS A 135 3.57 25.40 2.27
CA HIS A 135 2.81 24.20 1.92
C HIS A 135 3.21 23.01 2.80
N GLY A 136 2.45 21.93 2.74
CA GLY A 136 2.80 20.65 3.36
C GLY A 136 3.91 19.91 2.61
N ASN A 137 4.37 18.81 3.17
CA ASN A 137 5.40 17.93 2.63
C ASN A 137 4.82 16.52 2.46
N PRO A 138 4.08 16.27 1.37
CA PRO A 138 3.47 14.98 1.12
C PRO A 138 4.51 13.96 0.62
N TYR A 139 4.43 12.74 1.12
CA TYR A 139 5.14 11.59 0.57
C TYR A 139 4.26 10.33 0.64
N SER A 140 4.66 9.28 -0.07
CA SER A 140 3.95 8.00 -0.02
C SER A 140 4.91 6.86 0.29
N LEU A 141 4.39 5.86 1.00
CA LEU A 141 5.09 4.61 1.30
C LEU A 141 4.19 3.46 0.87
N THR A 142 4.75 2.46 0.21
CA THR A 142 3.97 1.33 -0.33
C THR A 142 4.54 0.03 0.19
N TYR A 143 3.67 -0.89 0.59
CA TYR A 143 4.00 -2.27 0.89
C TYR A 143 3.28 -3.19 -0.08
N ASN A 144 4.01 -4.17 -0.61
CA ASN A 144 3.45 -5.30 -1.34
C ASN A 144 3.87 -6.55 -0.58
N ILE A 145 2.90 -7.30 -0.06
CA ILE A 145 3.15 -8.35 0.92
C ILE A 145 2.57 -9.64 0.36
N ASP A 146 3.40 -10.68 0.23
CA ASP A 146 2.91 -12.04 0.08
C ASP A 146 2.36 -12.50 1.44
N LEU A 147 1.04 -12.61 1.56
CA LEU A 147 0.40 -12.97 2.83
C LEU A 147 0.51 -14.47 3.16
N ALA A 148 0.87 -15.31 2.19
CA ALA A 148 1.10 -16.73 2.42
C ALA A 148 2.53 -16.98 2.94
N ALA A 149 3.53 -16.30 2.37
CA ALA A 149 4.93 -16.40 2.78
C ALA A 149 5.25 -15.50 3.99
N GLY A 150 4.68 -14.29 4.04
CA GLY A 150 4.98 -13.26 5.02
C GLY A 150 6.13 -12.33 4.61
N ASP A 151 6.42 -12.28 3.31
CA ASP A 151 7.56 -11.58 2.73
C ASP A 151 7.15 -10.28 2.02
N ASP A 152 8.03 -9.29 2.09
CA ASP A 152 7.87 -8.04 1.35
C ASP A 152 8.34 -8.24 -0.09
N LEU A 153 7.42 -8.09 -1.04
CA LEU A 153 7.69 -8.12 -2.47
C LEU A 153 8.25 -6.77 -2.91
N LYS A 154 9.49 -6.80 -3.38
CA LYS A 154 10.24 -5.65 -3.86
C LYS A 154 10.12 -5.55 -5.38
N LEU A 155 10.45 -4.37 -5.89
CA LEU A 155 10.53 -4.15 -7.33
C LEU A 155 11.48 -5.15 -7.99
N ILE A 156 12.63 -5.43 -7.37
CA ILE A 156 13.65 -6.35 -7.92
C ILE A 156 13.10 -7.75 -8.14
N ASP A 157 12.27 -8.27 -7.22
CA ASP A 157 11.65 -9.60 -7.35
C ASP A 157 10.76 -9.66 -8.60
N PHE A 158 10.02 -8.58 -8.88
CA PHE A 158 9.24 -8.47 -10.11
C PHE A 158 10.12 -8.40 -11.35
N LEU A 159 11.26 -7.71 -11.29
CA LEU A 159 12.16 -7.55 -12.45
C LEU A 159 12.78 -8.88 -12.83
N GLU A 160 13.26 -9.62 -11.83
CA GLU A 160 13.86 -10.95 -12.02
C GLU A 160 12.86 -11.93 -12.65
N LEU A 161 11.60 -11.92 -12.19
CA LEU A 161 10.53 -12.75 -12.78
C LEU A 161 10.24 -12.42 -14.25
N GLN A 162 10.45 -11.16 -14.65
CA GLN A 162 10.26 -10.72 -16.04
C GLN A 162 11.55 -10.77 -16.87
N ASN A 163 12.66 -11.25 -16.29
CA ASN A 163 13.98 -11.23 -16.89
C ASN A 163 14.37 -9.81 -17.36
N MET A 164 14.00 -8.81 -16.56
CA MET A 164 14.30 -7.39 -16.76
C MET A 164 15.30 -6.90 -15.72
N ASN A 165 15.98 -5.79 -16.02
CA ASN A 165 16.83 -5.07 -15.08
C ASN A 165 16.35 -3.62 -14.86
N LEU A 166 16.98 -2.93 -13.89
CA LEU A 166 16.60 -1.56 -13.52
C LEU A 166 16.76 -0.56 -14.67
N ASN A 167 17.77 -0.72 -15.53
CA ASN A 167 18.03 0.21 -16.63
C ASN A 167 16.92 0.12 -17.69
N GLU A 168 16.46 -1.09 -18.01
CA GLU A 168 15.37 -1.31 -18.98
C GLU A 168 14.08 -0.64 -18.53
N ILE A 169 13.78 -0.70 -17.23
CA ILE A 169 12.61 -0.03 -16.66
C ILE A 169 12.79 1.48 -16.57
N GLU A 170 13.99 1.95 -16.24
CA GLU A 170 14.29 3.38 -16.27
C GLU A 170 14.07 3.94 -17.68
N GLU A 171 14.57 3.26 -18.71
CA GLU A 171 14.39 3.66 -20.11
C GLU A 171 12.91 3.67 -20.50
N PHE A 172 12.15 2.63 -20.13
CA PHE A 172 10.72 2.58 -20.36
C PHE A 172 9.96 3.74 -19.69
N ILE A 173 10.25 4.02 -18.42
CA ILE A 173 9.64 5.13 -17.68
C ILE A 173 10.00 6.47 -18.32
N ARG A 174 11.26 6.69 -18.70
CA ARG A 174 11.70 7.91 -19.38
C ARG A 174 10.98 8.10 -20.71
N ALA A 175 10.78 7.02 -21.47
CA ALA A 175 10.06 7.07 -22.74
C ALA A 175 8.59 7.47 -22.55
N GLU A 176 7.91 6.89 -21.56
CA GLU A 176 6.49 7.22 -21.30
C GLU A 176 6.33 8.63 -20.73
N ILE A 177 7.23 9.09 -19.85
CA ILE A 177 7.25 10.50 -19.38
C ILE A 177 7.41 11.44 -20.58
N LYS A 178 8.35 11.16 -21.49
CA LYS A 178 8.56 11.98 -22.69
C LYS A 178 7.28 12.05 -23.54
N LYS A 179 6.60 10.92 -23.74
CA LYS A 179 5.34 10.85 -24.48
C LYS A 179 4.24 11.67 -23.81
N LEU A 180 4.09 11.58 -22.49
CA LEU A 180 3.13 12.38 -21.72
C LEU A 180 3.43 13.88 -21.81
N LEU A 181 4.70 14.27 -21.72
CA LEU A 181 5.13 15.66 -21.88
C LEU A 181 4.87 16.18 -23.30
N CYS A 182 5.13 15.39 -24.34
CA CYS A 182 4.83 15.79 -25.72
C CYS A 182 3.31 15.97 -25.93
N LYS A 183 2.49 15.06 -25.38
CA LYS A 183 1.03 15.15 -25.45
C LYS A 183 0.47 16.35 -24.67
N ASN A 184 1.03 16.66 -23.51
CA ASN A 184 0.57 17.78 -22.69
C ASN A 184 1.15 19.12 -23.15
N SER A 185 2.34 19.14 -23.77
CA SER A 185 2.90 20.33 -24.39
C SER A 185 2.07 20.75 -25.60
N SER A 186 1.62 19.83 -26.45
CA SER A 186 0.69 20.16 -27.53
C SER A 186 -0.66 20.66 -27.00
N PHE A 187 -1.17 20.08 -25.92
CA PHE A 187 -2.37 20.58 -25.23
C PHE A 187 -2.18 21.98 -24.63
N PHE A 188 -1.09 22.22 -23.89
CA PHE A 188 -0.77 23.52 -23.31
C PHE A 188 -0.60 24.57 -24.42
N MET A 189 0.17 24.28 -25.47
CA MET A 189 0.34 25.16 -26.63
C MET A 189 -0.96 25.46 -27.37
N SER A 190 -1.93 24.53 -27.37
CA SER A 190 -3.27 24.76 -27.93
C SER A 190 -4.14 25.70 -27.09
N LEU A 191 -3.90 25.76 -25.77
CA LEU A 191 -4.65 26.61 -24.83
C LEU A 191 -4.15 28.06 -24.79
N ILE A 192 -2.86 28.30 -25.04
CA ILE A 192 -2.26 29.66 -24.95
C ILE A 192 -2.34 30.46 -26.27
N GLY A 193 -2.78 29.84 -27.37
CA GLY A 193 -2.86 30.47 -28.69
C GLY A 193 -1.50 30.96 -29.24
N PRO A 194 -1.43 31.40 -30.51
CA PRO A 194 -0.17 31.81 -31.17
C PRO A 194 0.45 33.12 -30.65
N ALA A 195 -0.09 33.73 -29.59
CA ALA A 195 0.32 35.05 -29.11
C ALA A 195 1.52 35.04 -28.14
N PHE A 196 1.97 33.88 -27.67
CA PHE A 196 3.06 33.80 -26.68
C PHE A 196 4.43 33.63 -27.37
N ASN A 197 5.15 34.75 -27.55
CA ASN A 197 6.49 34.78 -28.16
C ASN A 197 7.58 34.48 -27.10
N TRP A 198 8.09 33.25 -27.10
CA TRP A 198 9.07 32.74 -26.14
C TRP A 198 10.52 33.21 -26.36
N THR A 199 10.79 34.09 -27.33
CA THR A 199 12.16 34.60 -27.58
C THR A 199 12.70 35.56 -26.52
N ARG A 200 11.90 35.90 -25.49
CA ARG A 200 12.28 36.87 -24.45
C ARG A 200 12.95 36.28 -23.20
N PHE A 201 13.14 34.96 -23.16
CA PHE A 201 13.89 34.29 -22.10
C PHE A 201 15.06 33.51 -22.73
N LYS A 202 16.10 34.23 -23.11
CA LYS A 202 17.45 33.72 -23.32
C LYS A 202 18.43 34.68 -22.66
#